data_AF-A0A7V1GH19-F1
#
_entry.id   AF-A0A7V1GH19-F1
#
_cell.length_a   1.000
_cell.length_b   1.000
_cell.length_c   1.000
_cell.angle_alpha   90.00
_cell.angle_beta   90.00
_cell.angle_gamma   90.00
#
_symmetry.space_group_name_H-M   'P 1'
#
loop_
_entity.id
_entity.type
_entity.pdbx_description
1 polymer ?
#
loop_
_entity_poly.entity_id
_entity_poly.type
_entity_poly.pdbx_seq_one_letter_code
_entity_poly.pdbx_strand_id
1 'polypeptide(L)'
;MASRPSFFADDALSYVESYKDLIAKNLQQINQLKEEFETTYWDGTKNDHFYYVKLRAFEHALEYKATGRAPEGIVNLGDVELNSGSGLSADDEKMQALETDAKQFSDAVKNMQSELQKGQKRELSLKGEIIQREQVIKRLQRQMTNTQGTYALLISVLIIGFALVFWL
;
A
#
# COMPACT_ATOMS: atom_id res chain seq x y z
N MET A 1 34.69 8.14 -30.89
CA MET A 1 33.77 7.03 -31.24
C MET A 1 32.37 7.49 -30.90
N ALA A 2 31.52 7.73 -31.91
CA ALA A 2 30.13 8.07 -31.65
C ALA A 2 29.42 6.81 -31.12
N SER A 3 28.81 6.91 -29.93
CA SER A 3 27.91 5.89 -29.42
C SER A 3 26.85 5.63 -30.49
N ARG A 4 26.67 4.37 -30.90
CA ARG A 4 25.53 4.03 -31.76
C ARG A 4 24.26 4.40 -30.98
N PRO A 5 23.27 5.06 -31.60
CA PRO A 5 22.00 5.27 -30.95
C PRO A 5 21.45 3.90 -30.55
N SER A 6 21.39 3.66 -29.23
CA SER A 6 20.83 2.45 -28.64
C SER A 6 19.39 2.76 -28.29
N PHE A 7 18.47 1.99 -28.84
CA PHE A 7 17.05 2.02 -28.49
C PHE A 7 16.76 0.78 -27.65
N PHE A 8 16.14 0.96 -26.48
CA PHE A 8 15.77 -0.18 -25.64
C PHE A 8 14.58 -0.91 -26.28
N ALA A 9 14.55 -2.24 -26.20
CA ALA A 9 13.41 -3.01 -26.69
C ALA A 9 12.12 -2.64 -25.95
N ASP A 10 12.24 -2.30 -24.67
CA ASP A 10 11.12 -1.90 -23.81
C ASP A 10 10.50 -0.56 -24.27
N ASP A 11 11.29 0.35 -24.83
CA ASP A 11 10.79 1.59 -25.44
C ASP A 11 9.94 1.27 -26.69
N ALA A 12 10.36 0.29 -27.48
CA ALA A 12 9.59 -0.17 -28.65
C ALA A 12 8.22 -0.72 -28.24
N LEU A 13 8.21 -1.59 -27.22
CA LEU A 13 7.01 -2.23 -26.71
C LEU A 13 6.06 -1.20 -26.09
N SER A 14 6.59 -0.32 -25.23
CA SER A 14 5.80 0.74 -24.60
C SER A 14 5.18 1.68 -25.63
N TYR A 15 5.89 2.01 -26.71
CA TYR A 15 5.34 2.79 -27.82
C TYR A 15 4.16 2.08 -28.47
N VAL A 16 4.33 0.81 -28.86
CA VAL A 16 3.32 0.04 -29.59
C VAL A 16 2.05 -0.14 -28.74
N GLU A 17 2.21 -0.50 -27.47
CA GLU A 17 1.09 -0.65 -26.54
C GLU A 17 0.31 0.66 -26.37
N SER A 18 1.03 1.76 -26.12
CA SER A 18 0.42 3.07 -25.94
C SER A 18 -0.30 3.51 -27.22
N TYR A 19 0.32 3.34 -28.38
CA TYR A 19 -0.27 3.70 -29.66
C TYR A 19 -1.54 2.89 -29.95
N LYS A 20 -1.52 1.56 -29.75
CA LYS A 20 -2.68 0.68 -29.95
C LYS A 20 -3.87 1.08 -29.06
N ASP A 21 -3.63 1.40 -27.79
CA ASP A 21 -4.69 1.86 -26.89
C ASP A 21 -5.25 3.24 -27.32
N LEU A 22 -4.38 4.18 -27.72
CA LEU A 22 -4.79 5.54 -28.10
C LEU A 22 -5.61 5.58 -29.40
N ILE A 23 -5.27 4.79 -30.42
CA ILE A 23 -6.03 4.76 -31.68
C ILE A 23 -7.45 4.18 -31.51
N ALA A 24 -7.72 3.42 -30.45
CA ALA A 24 -9.06 2.94 -30.12
C ALA A 24 -9.95 4.04 -29.51
N LYS A 25 -9.35 5.09 -28.95
CA LYS A 25 -10.06 6.21 -28.31
C LYS A 25 -10.51 7.26 -29.33
N ASN A 26 -11.39 8.18 -28.91
CA ASN A 26 -11.75 9.34 -29.74
C ASN A 26 -10.78 10.51 -29.53
N LEU A 27 -10.82 11.52 -30.41
CA LEU A 27 -9.86 12.63 -30.42
C LEU A 27 -9.88 13.46 -29.13
N GLN A 28 -11.07 13.68 -28.54
CA GLN A 28 -11.19 14.42 -27.28
C GLN A 28 -10.52 13.66 -26.12
N GLN A 29 -10.72 12.34 -26.05
CA GLN A 29 -10.09 11.48 -25.04
C GLN A 29 -8.56 11.47 -25.17
N ILE A 30 -8.03 11.40 -26.40
CA ILE A 30 -6.57 11.40 -26.63
C ILE A 30 -5.97 12.73 -26.16
N ASN A 31 -6.62 13.87 -26.44
CA ASN A 31 -6.13 15.18 -25.99
C ASN A 31 -6.15 15.31 -24.46
N GLN A 32 -7.23 14.88 -23.79
CA GLN A 32 -7.29 14.88 -22.32
C GLN A 32 -6.17 14.05 -21.71
N LEU A 33 -5.97 12.82 -22.20
CA LEU A 33 -4.90 11.94 -21.72
C LEU A 33 -3.50 12.52 -21.98
N LYS A 34 -3.31 13.22 -23.09
CA LYS A 34 -2.05 13.92 -23.40
C LYS A 34 -1.79 15.05 -22.41
N GLU A 35 -2.79 15.87 -22.11
CA GLU A 35 -2.68 16.96 -21.13
C GLU A 35 -2.37 16.44 -19.72
N GLU A 36 -3.07 15.38 -19.29
CA GLU A 36 -2.82 14.72 -18.00
C GLU A 36 -1.40 14.13 -17.94
N PHE A 37 -0.96 13.50 -19.04
CA PHE A 37 0.39 12.96 -19.17
C PHE A 37 1.45 14.07 -19.08
N GLU A 38 1.32 15.14 -19.86
CA GLU A 38 2.26 16.27 -19.82
C GLU A 38 2.31 16.93 -18.44
N THR A 39 1.15 17.12 -17.80
CA THR A 39 1.07 17.70 -16.45
C THR A 39 1.75 16.82 -15.40
N THR A 40 1.62 15.50 -15.52
CA THR A 40 2.17 14.54 -14.55
C THR A 40 3.69 14.38 -14.65
N TYR A 41 4.25 14.52 -15.85
CA TYR A 41 5.68 14.26 -16.12
C TYR A 41 6.53 15.53 -16.21
N TRP A 42 5.92 16.72 -16.33
CA TRP A 42 6.63 18.00 -16.34
C TRP A 42 7.13 18.47 -14.95
N ASP A 43 6.96 17.68 -13.89
CA ASP A 43 7.43 18.07 -12.54
C ASP A 43 8.96 18.02 -12.35
N GLY A 44 9.70 17.51 -13.35
CA GLY A 44 11.17 17.44 -13.34
C GLY A 44 11.78 16.46 -12.33
N THR A 45 10.95 15.75 -11.56
CA THR A 45 11.39 14.79 -10.54
C THR A 45 11.32 13.35 -11.02
N LYS A 46 10.54 13.06 -12.06
CA LYS A 46 10.42 11.72 -12.66
C LYS A 46 11.28 11.59 -13.92
N ASN A 47 12.42 10.93 -13.78
CA ASN A 47 13.21 10.48 -14.92
C ASN A 47 12.58 9.20 -15.49
N ASP A 48 11.41 9.33 -16.14
CA ASP A 48 10.79 8.22 -16.85
C ASP A 48 11.38 8.13 -18.26
N HIS A 49 12.19 7.11 -18.49
CA HIS A 49 12.78 6.83 -19.80
C HIS A 49 11.73 6.62 -20.90
N PHE A 50 10.48 6.28 -20.55
CA PHE A 50 9.37 6.13 -21.50
C PHE A 50 8.69 7.46 -21.87
N TYR A 51 9.10 8.59 -21.29
CA TYR A 51 8.38 9.86 -21.49
C TYR A 51 8.25 10.23 -22.98
N TYR A 52 9.39 10.30 -23.69
CA TYR A 52 9.42 10.66 -25.10
C TYR A 52 8.73 9.62 -25.99
N VAL A 53 8.82 8.35 -25.60
CA VAL A 53 8.21 7.21 -26.29
C VAL A 53 6.69 7.33 -26.27
N LYS A 54 6.12 7.59 -25.09
CA LYS A 54 4.67 7.77 -24.92
C LYS A 54 4.18 9.06 -25.58
N LEU A 55 4.95 10.15 -25.48
CA LEU A 55 4.63 11.40 -26.18
C LEU A 55 4.53 11.17 -27.70
N ARG A 56 5.48 10.43 -28.28
CA ARG A 56 5.44 10.08 -29.70
C ARG A 56 4.22 9.23 -30.07
N ALA A 57 3.80 8.31 -29.19
CA ALA A 57 2.58 7.53 -29.39
C ALA A 57 1.32 8.43 -29.43
N PHE A 58 1.24 9.45 -28.57
CA PHE A 58 0.17 10.45 -28.61
C PHE A 58 0.14 11.23 -29.94
N GLU A 59 1.29 11.75 -30.37
CA GLU A 59 1.41 12.51 -31.62
C GLU A 59 0.93 11.68 -32.82
N HIS A 60 1.43 10.45 -32.93
CA HIS A 60 1.07 9.54 -33.99
C HIS A 60 -0.41 9.10 -33.93
N ALA A 61 -0.98 8.89 -32.75
CA ALA A 61 -2.39 8.57 -32.61
C ALA A 61 -3.29 9.74 -33.05
N LEU A 62 -2.92 10.98 -32.69
CA LEU A 62 -3.62 12.19 -33.14
C LEU A 62 -3.53 12.36 -34.66
N GLU A 63 -2.34 12.17 -35.24
CA GLU A 63 -2.13 12.23 -36.68
C GLU A 63 -2.94 11.15 -37.40
N TYR A 64 -2.99 9.93 -36.87
CA TYR A 64 -3.85 8.86 -37.39
C TYR A 64 -5.33 9.26 -37.36
N LYS A 65 -5.81 9.88 -36.28
CA LYS A 65 -7.20 10.36 -36.21
C LYS A 65 -7.49 11.51 -37.18
N ALA A 66 -6.50 12.37 -37.44
CA ALA A 66 -6.66 13.50 -38.33
C ALA A 66 -6.57 13.11 -39.82
N THR A 67 -5.70 12.16 -40.16
CA THR A 67 -5.32 11.85 -41.55
C THR A 67 -5.72 10.46 -42.03
N GLY A 68 -6.02 9.54 -41.10
CA GLY A 68 -6.25 8.12 -41.37
C GLY A 68 -4.98 7.35 -41.74
N ARG A 69 -3.80 7.96 -41.70
CA ARG A 69 -2.53 7.32 -42.08
C ARG A 69 -1.84 6.77 -40.85
N ALA A 70 -1.47 5.49 -40.91
CA ALA A 70 -0.63 4.89 -39.89
C ALA A 70 0.80 5.42 -40.01
N PRO A 71 1.56 5.53 -38.90
CA PRO A 71 2.92 6.06 -38.96
C PRO A 71 3.86 5.10 -39.70
N GLU A 72 4.72 5.68 -40.54
CA GLU A 72 5.69 4.93 -41.34
C GLU A 72 6.88 4.45 -40.49
N GLY A 73 7.47 3.31 -40.83
CA GLY A 73 8.67 2.79 -40.15
C GLY A 73 8.41 2.11 -38.81
N ILE A 74 7.15 1.94 -38.40
CA ILE A 74 6.79 1.08 -37.27
C ILE A 74 6.91 -0.39 -37.69
N VAL A 75 7.73 -1.15 -36.98
CA VAL A 75 7.66 -2.61 -37.05
C VAL A 75 6.35 -3.02 -36.40
N ASN A 76 5.38 -3.42 -37.23
CA ASN A 76 4.18 -4.07 -36.73
C ASN A 76 4.67 -5.43 -36.20
N LEU A 77 4.93 -5.50 -34.88
CA LEU A 77 4.97 -6.76 -34.17
C LEU A 77 3.59 -7.34 -34.40
N GLY A 78 3.49 -8.22 -35.40
CA GLY A 78 2.22 -8.56 -36.03
C GLY A 78 1.14 -8.79 -34.99
N ASP A 79 -0.10 -8.49 -35.34
CA ASP A 79 -1.18 -9.06 -34.55
C ASP A 79 -0.89 -10.56 -34.49
N VAL A 80 -0.65 -11.07 -33.28
CA VAL A 80 -0.76 -12.50 -33.06
C VAL A 80 -2.12 -12.80 -33.66
N GLU A 81 -2.16 -13.52 -34.78
CA GLU A 81 -3.40 -13.97 -35.37
C GLU A 81 -4.11 -14.72 -34.25
N LEU A 82 -5.04 -14.04 -33.59
CA LEU A 82 -6.06 -14.65 -32.78
C LEU A 82 -6.91 -15.41 -33.78
N ASN A 83 -6.42 -16.59 -34.15
CA ASN A 83 -7.18 -17.60 -34.84
C ASN A 83 -8.42 -17.82 -33.97
N SER A 84 -9.52 -17.28 -34.47
CA SER A 84 -10.83 -17.11 -33.83
C SER A 84 -11.59 -18.44 -33.65
N GLY A 85 -10.85 -19.50 -33.32
CA GLY A 85 -11.39 -20.81 -32.98
C GLY A 85 -10.65 -21.56 -31.86
N SER A 86 -9.52 -21.04 -31.36
CA SER A 86 -8.77 -21.72 -30.27
C SER A 86 -8.29 -20.80 -29.14
N GLY A 87 -8.28 -19.47 -29.33
CA GLY A 87 -7.79 -18.51 -28.33
C GLY A 87 -8.83 -18.01 -27.32
N LEU A 88 -10.11 -17.95 -27.69
CA LEU A 88 -11.18 -17.48 -26.81
C LEU A 88 -11.34 -18.35 -25.56
N SER A 89 -11.18 -19.66 -25.69
CA SER A 89 -11.29 -20.58 -24.55
C SER A 89 -10.11 -20.43 -23.58
N ALA A 90 -8.90 -20.17 -24.08
CA ALA A 90 -7.72 -19.98 -23.25
C ALA A 90 -7.71 -18.59 -22.57
N ASP A 91 -8.18 -17.54 -23.25
CA ASP A 91 -8.34 -16.21 -22.66
C ASP A 91 -9.52 -16.15 -21.68
N ASP A 92 -10.64 -16.83 -21.95
CA ASP A 92 -11.74 -16.94 -20.99
C ASP A 92 -11.33 -17.73 -19.74
N GLU A 93 -10.58 -18.82 -19.89
CA GLU A 93 -10.02 -19.58 -18.76
C GLU A 93 -9.02 -18.72 -17.96
N LYS A 94 -8.17 -17.94 -18.64
CA LYS A 94 -7.21 -17.05 -17.99
C LYS A 94 -7.91 -15.88 -17.29
N MET A 95 -8.99 -15.36 -17.88
CA MET A 95 -9.80 -14.29 -17.29
C MET A 95 -10.58 -14.80 -16.08
N GLN A 96 -11.15 -16.00 -16.15
CA GLN A 96 -11.77 -16.67 -15.00
C GLN A 96 -10.76 -16.99 -13.90
N ALA A 97 -9.54 -17.41 -14.26
CA ALA A 97 -8.47 -17.63 -13.29
C ALA A 97 -8.09 -16.33 -12.57
N LEU A 98 -7.92 -15.22 -13.30
CA LEU A 98 -7.64 -13.91 -12.73
C LEU A 98 -8.79 -13.39 -11.85
N GLU A 99 -10.04 -13.63 -12.24
CA GLU A 99 -11.21 -13.24 -11.46
C GLU A 99 -11.35 -14.08 -10.18
N THR A 100 -10.99 -15.36 -10.25
CA THR A 100 -10.93 -16.26 -9.10
C THR A 100 -9.81 -15.86 -8.15
N ASP A 101 -8.63 -15.55 -8.66
CA ASP A 101 -7.50 -15.04 -7.89
C ASP A 101 -7.87 -13.70 -7.23
N ALA A 102 -8.52 -12.79 -7.95
CA ALA A 102 -8.99 -11.52 -7.40
C ALA A 102 -10.00 -11.71 -6.25
N LYS A 103 -10.91 -12.69 -6.37
CA LYS A 103 -11.81 -13.06 -5.27
C LYS A 103 -11.05 -13.64 -4.08
N GLN A 104 -10.11 -14.55 -4.32
CA GLN A 104 -9.28 -15.12 -3.26
C GLN A 104 -8.46 -14.06 -2.52
N PHE A 105 -7.85 -13.11 -3.24
CA PHE A 105 -7.16 -11.98 -2.64
C PHE A 105 -8.10 -11.08 -1.84
N SER A 106 -9.29 -10.79 -2.36
CA SER A 106 -10.31 -9.99 -1.65
C SER A 106 -10.74 -10.66 -0.33
N ASP A 107 -10.96 -11.97 -0.35
CA ASP A 107 -11.33 -12.73 0.85
C ASP A 107 -10.16 -12.86 1.83
N ALA A 108 -8.93 -13.01 1.35
CA ALA A 108 -7.72 -12.99 2.18
C ALA A 108 -7.54 -11.63 2.88
N VAL A 109 -7.76 -10.52 2.16
CA VAL A 109 -7.71 -9.16 2.72
C VAL A 109 -8.79 -8.97 3.79
N LYS A 110 -10.03 -9.42 3.55
CA LYS A 110 -11.11 -9.36 4.54
C LYS A 110 -10.77 -10.18 5.79
N ASN A 111 -10.19 -11.37 5.62
CA ASN A 111 -9.76 -12.21 6.73
C ASN A 111 -8.65 -11.55 7.54
N MET A 112 -7.61 -11.01 6.89
CA MET A 112 -6.56 -10.23 7.56
C MET A 112 -7.12 -9.03 8.32
N GLN A 113 -8.08 -8.31 7.72
CA GLN A 113 -8.70 -7.16 8.38
C GLN A 113 -9.52 -7.58 9.62
N SER A 114 -10.20 -8.73 9.56
CA SER A 114 -10.89 -9.33 10.71
C SER A 114 -9.90 -9.75 11.81
N GLU A 115 -8.78 -10.36 11.45
CA GLU A 115 -7.72 -10.74 12.40
C GLU A 115 -7.06 -9.52 13.05
N LEU A 116 -6.80 -8.46 12.29
CA LEU A 116 -6.28 -7.19 12.81
C LEU A 116 -7.26 -6.57 13.82
N GLN A 117 -8.56 -6.56 13.52
CA GLN A 117 -9.57 -6.09 14.48
C GLN A 117 -9.62 -6.94 15.75
N LYS A 118 -9.51 -8.27 15.63
CA LYS A 118 -9.42 -9.17 16.80
C LYS A 118 -8.15 -8.91 17.61
N GLY A 119 -7.02 -8.66 16.94
CA GLY A 119 -5.74 -8.30 17.55
C GLY A 119 -5.83 -6.97 18.32
N GLN A 120 -6.37 -5.92 17.69
CA GLN A 120 -6.59 -4.63 18.34
C GLN A 120 -7.52 -4.73 19.56
N LYS A 121 -8.60 -5.52 19.47
CA LYS A 121 -9.49 -5.78 20.61
C LYS A 121 -8.76 -6.48 21.76
N ARG A 122 -7.91 -7.47 21.46
CA ARG A 122 -7.07 -8.14 22.47
C ARG A 122 -6.05 -7.18 23.10
N GLU A 123 -5.45 -6.30 22.30
CA GLU A 123 -4.50 -5.31 22.80
C GLU A 123 -5.18 -4.31 23.74
N LEU A 124 -6.37 -3.84 23.38
CA LEU A 124 -7.21 -2.99 24.24
C LEU A 124 -7.60 -3.67 25.54
N SER A 125 -8.00 -4.95 25.50
CA SER A 125 -8.33 -5.69 26.72
C SER A 125 -7.10 -5.90 27.61
N LEU A 126 -5.94 -6.20 27.03
CA LEU A 126 -4.68 -6.36 27.76
C LEU A 126 -4.22 -5.04 28.40
N LYS A 127 -4.32 -3.91 27.69
CA LYS A 127 -4.07 -2.57 28.26
C LYS A 127 -5.01 -2.28 29.44
N GLY A 128 -6.29 -2.66 29.32
CA GLY A 128 -7.25 -2.55 30.42
C GLY A 128 -6.85 -3.38 31.64
N GLU A 129 -6.41 -4.64 31.43
CA GLU A 129 -5.97 -5.52 32.51
C GLU A 129 -4.68 -5.01 33.18
N ILE A 130 -3.73 -4.45 32.42
CA ILE A 130 -2.52 -3.81 32.95
C ILE A 130 -2.88 -2.64 33.87
N ILE A 131 -3.80 -1.76 33.44
CA ILE A 131 -4.26 -0.62 34.26
C ILE A 131 -4.91 -1.12 35.56
N GLN A 132 -5.73 -2.18 35.49
CA GLN A 132 -6.33 -2.76 36.70
C GLN A 132 -5.26 -3.33 37.64
N ARG A 133 -4.27 -4.07 37.12
CA ARG A 133 -3.17 -4.62 37.91
C ARG A 133 -2.32 -3.51 38.55
N GLU A 134 -2.03 -2.43 37.83
CA GLU A 134 -1.34 -1.26 38.40
C GLU A 134 -2.12 -0.63 39.55
N GLN A 135 -3.44 -0.52 39.44
CA GLN A 135 -4.28 0.00 40.51
C GLN A 135 -4.27 -0.92 41.74
N VAL A 136 -4.29 -2.24 41.54
CA VAL A 136 -4.16 -3.23 42.62
C VAL A 136 -2.79 -3.12 43.30
N ILE A 137 -1.70 -3.01 42.53
CA ILE A 137 -0.35 -2.83 43.07
C ILE A 137 -0.26 -1.53 43.87
N LYS A 138 -0.80 -0.41 43.37
CA LYS A 138 -0.85 0.86 44.11
C LYS A 138 -1.64 0.75 45.42
N ARG A 139 -2.75 0.00 45.43
CA ARG A 139 -3.53 -0.26 46.65
C ARG A 139 -2.75 -1.13 47.65
N LEU A 140 -2.10 -2.19 47.17
CA LEU A 140 -1.26 -3.06 48.00
C LEU A 140 -0.06 -2.30 48.57
N GLN A 141 0.60 -1.44 47.78
CA GLN A 141 1.66 -0.56 48.28
C GLN A 141 1.15 0.38 49.37
N ARG A 142 -0.03 0.99 49.19
CA ARG A 142 -0.66 1.83 50.24
C ARG A 142 -1.00 1.05 51.50
N GLN A 143 -1.45 -0.20 51.36
CA GLN A 143 -1.70 -1.08 52.51
C GLN A 143 -0.40 -1.48 53.20
N MET A 144 0.68 -1.73 52.45
CA MET A 144 2.00 -2.02 53.03
C MET A 144 2.61 -0.81 53.73
N THR A 145 2.51 0.40 53.18
CA THR A 145 2.98 1.61 53.88
C THR A 145 2.14 1.93 55.10
N ASN A 146 0.82 1.74 55.05
CA ASN A 146 -0.03 1.92 56.24
C ASN A 146 0.26 0.86 57.31
N THR A 147 0.47 -0.41 56.95
CA THR A 147 0.80 -1.45 57.94
C THR A 147 2.19 -1.23 58.55
N GLN A 148 3.20 -0.88 57.75
CA GLN A 148 4.52 -0.49 58.27
C GLN A 148 4.45 0.74 59.19
N GLY A 149 3.65 1.75 58.82
CA GLY A 149 3.41 2.92 59.66
C GLY A 149 2.74 2.57 61.00
N THR A 150 1.77 1.66 60.99
CA THR A 150 1.11 1.19 62.21
C THR A 150 2.06 0.39 63.11
N TYR A 151 2.91 -0.48 62.56
CA TYR A 151 3.92 -1.21 63.34
C TYR A 151 4.99 -0.28 63.93
N ALA A 152 5.43 0.73 63.17
CA ALA A 152 6.37 1.74 63.68
C ALA A 152 5.78 2.55 64.83
N LEU A 153 4.50 2.94 64.72
CA LEU A 153 3.78 3.63 65.81
C LEU A 153 3.63 2.73 67.04
N LEU A 154 3.23 1.47 66.89
CA LEU A 154 3.11 0.53 68.01
C LEU A 154 4.44 0.31 68.74
N ILE A 155 5.55 0.18 68.00
CA ILE A 155 6.90 0.05 68.58
C ILE A 155 7.28 1.33 69.33
N SER A 156 7.01 2.51 68.76
CA SER A 156 7.31 3.79 69.43
C SER A 156 6.52 3.97 70.74
N VAL A 157 5.23 3.59 70.77
CA VAL A 157 4.40 3.62 71.99
C VAL A 157 4.93 2.64 73.05
N LEU A 158 5.35 1.44 72.64
CA LEU A 158 5.97 0.47 73.56
C LEU A 158 7.27 0.98 74.16
N ILE A 159 8.15 1.60 73.36
CA ILE A 159 9.42 2.18 73.84
C ILE A 159 9.15 3.33 74.83
N ILE A 160 8.21 4.22 74.52
CA ILE A 160 7.84 5.33 75.42
C ILE A 160 7.25 4.79 76.72
N GLY A 161 6.35 3.80 76.65
CA GLY A 161 5.79 3.14 77.83
C GLY A 161 6.87 2.47 78.68
N PHE A 162 7.82 1.78 78.06
CA PHE A 162 8.94 1.14 78.75
C PHE A 162 9.86 2.19 79.41
N ALA A 163 10.16 3.29 78.71
CA ALA A 163 10.95 4.37 79.24
C ALA A 163 10.29 5.06 80.45
N LEU A 164 8.96 5.24 80.41
CA LEU A 164 8.20 5.83 81.52
C LEU A 164 8.14 4.90 82.73
N VAL A 165 8.01 3.59 82.54
CA VAL A 165 8.02 2.59 83.63
C VAL A 165 9.40 2.46 84.27
N PHE A 166 10.47 2.63 83.49
CA PHE A 166 11.85 2.53 84.00
C PHE A 166 12.34 3.83 84.67
N TRP A 167 11.65 4.94 84.46
CA TRP A 167 11.99 6.26 85.02
C TRP A 167 11.16 6.63 86.27
N LEU A 168 10.21 5.76 86.66
CA LEU A 168 9.39 5.84 87.87
C LEU A 168 9.88 4.82 88.91
#